data_AF-A0A7C2YXG0-F1
#
_entry.id   AF-A0A7C2YXG0-F1
#
_cell.length_a   1.000
_cell.length_b   1.000
_cell.length_c   1.000
_cell.angle_alpha   90.00
_cell.angle_beta   90.00
_cell.angle_gamma   90.00
#
_symmetry.space_group_name_H-M   'P 1'
#
loop_
_entity.id
_entity.type
_entity.pdbx_description
1 polymer ?
#
loop_
_entity_poly.entity_id
_entity_poly.type
_entity_poly.pdbx_seq_one_letter_code
_entity_poly.pdbx_strand_id
1 'polypeptide(L)'
;MVINEVKEEFKGFLLGSQSPERYSAVIIALDRLGGKGTLGEVAKVVKALIGEAPESRVYEILNRLVNMGFIERIDDEYILPRDAPNRKGMLMALREVISQR
;
A
#
# COMPACT_ATOMS: atom_id res chain seq x y z
N MET A 1 -1.60 16.88 4.65
CA MET A 1 -1.91 16.43 6.02
C MET A 1 -0.63 16.43 6.84
N VAL A 2 -0.72 16.39 8.18
CA VAL A 2 0.47 16.21 9.03
C VAL A 2 0.84 14.73 9.07
N ILE A 3 2.14 14.39 9.08
CA ILE A 3 2.65 12.99 9.03
C ILE A 3 1.93 12.07 10.01
N ASN A 4 1.71 12.53 11.25
CA ASN A 4 1.10 11.72 12.30
C ASN A 4 -0.39 11.43 12.04
N GLU A 5 -1.12 12.36 11.44
CA GLU A 5 -2.53 12.16 11.10
C GLU A 5 -2.66 11.05 10.05
N VAL A 6 -1.85 11.12 8.99
CA VAL A 6 -1.81 10.09 7.93
C VAL A 6 -1.40 8.75 8.49
N LYS A 7 -0.42 8.73 9.41
CA LYS A 7 0.04 7.51 10.06
C LYS A 7 -1.08 6.83 10.83
N GLU A 8 -1.79 7.56 11.69
CA GLU A 8 -2.87 6.97 12.51
C GLU A 8 -4.08 6.58 11.65
N GLU A 9 -4.44 7.38 10.64
CA GLU A 9 -5.50 7.05 9.69
C GLU A 9 -5.19 5.75 8.94
N PHE A 10 -4.00 5.68 8.33
CA PHE A 10 -3.61 4.50 7.55
C PHE A 10 -3.43 3.26 8.44
N LYS A 11 -2.90 3.42 9.65
CA LYS A 11 -2.80 2.35 10.64
C LYS A 11 -4.19 1.83 11.05
N GLY A 12 -5.14 2.72 11.32
CA GLY A 12 -6.52 2.36 11.62
C GLY A 12 -7.16 1.57 10.48
N PHE A 13 -6.95 2.00 9.24
CA PHE A 13 -7.38 1.25 8.05
C PHE A 13 -6.77 -0.15 7.99
N LEU A 14 -5.45 -0.28 8.17
CA LEU A 14 -4.76 -1.57 8.12
C LEU A 14 -5.29 -2.53 9.18
N LEU A 15 -5.41 -2.07 10.44
CA LEU A 15 -5.90 -2.87 11.57
C LEU A 15 -7.38 -3.26 11.42
N GLY A 16 -8.19 -2.41 10.80
CA GLY A 16 -9.59 -2.71 10.49
C GLY A 16 -9.79 -3.58 9.23
N SER A 17 -8.72 -3.86 8.47
CA SER A 17 -8.78 -4.67 7.27
C SER A 17 -8.76 -6.17 7.57
N GLN A 18 -9.39 -6.98 6.72
CA GLN A 18 -9.34 -8.45 6.84
C GLN A 18 -7.98 -9.06 6.49
N SER A 19 -7.04 -8.28 5.93
CA SER A 19 -5.72 -8.78 5.54
C SER A 19 -4.62 -7.72 5.61
N PRO A 20 -4.25 -7.23 6.82
CA PRO A 20 -3.28 -6.17 7.01
C PRO A 20 -1.96 -6.43 6.26
N GLU A 21 -1.48 -7.68 6.24
CA GLU A 21 -0.24 -8.08 5.55
C GLU A 21 -0.32 -7.86 4.04
N ARG A 22 -1.47 -8.11 3.42
CA ARG A 22 -1.61 -8.00 1.96
C ARG A 22 -1.68 -6.54 1.52
N TYR A 23 -2.42 -5.70 2.26
CA TYR A 23 -2.38 -4.25 2.05
C TYR A 23 -0.96 -3.71 2.25
N SER A 24 -0.28 -4.20 3.29
CA SER A 24 1.10 -3.82 3.57
C SER A 24 2.06 -4.22 2.46
N ALA A 25 1.95 -5.47 1.95
CA ALA A 25 2.77 -5.97 0.87
C ALA A 25 2.57 -5.16 -0.42
N VAL A 26 1.36 -4.72 -0.72
CA VAL A 26 1.07 -3.87 -1.90
C VAL A 26 1.75 -2.50 -1.79
N ILE A 27 1.67 -1.83 -0.65
CA ILE A 27 2.35 -0.54 -0.48
C ILE A 27 3.88 -0.70 -0.50
N ILE A 28 4.41 -1.74 0.14
CA ILE A 28 5.85 -2.05 0.09
C ILE A 28 6.29 -2.34 -1.35
N ALA A 29 5.48 -3.06 -2.13
CA ALA A 29 5.75 -3.34 -3.52
C ALA A 29 5.85 -2.05 -4.36
N LEU A 30 4.87 -1.14 -4.22
CA LEU A 30 4.91 0.17 -4.88
C LEU A 30 6.12 0.99 -4.46
N ASP A 31 6.47 1.01 -3.16
CA ASP A 31 7.63 1.73 -2.66
C ASP A 31 8.95 1.19 -3.27
N ARG A 32 9.08 -0.13 -3.39
CA ARG A 32 10.22 -0.80 -4.04
C ARG A 32 10.32 -0.52 -5.54
N LEU A 33 9.19 -0.24 -6.20
CA LEU A 33 9.14 0.14 -7.61
C LEU A 33 9.39 1.65 -7.82
N GLY A 34 9.84 2.37 -6.79
CA GLY A 34 10.10 3.81 -6.86
C GLY A 34 8.88 4.67 -6.55
N GLY A 35 7.82 4.08 -6.01
CA GLY A 35 6.58 4.75 -5.63
C GLY A 35 5.49 4.69 -6.71
N LYS A 36 5.68 3.93 -7.78
CA LYS A 36 4.64 3.68 -8.79
C LYS A 36 4.85 2.36 -9.52
N GLY A 37 3.79 1.82 -10.13
CA GLY A 37 3.91 0.66 -11.02
C GLY A 37 2.57 0.15 -11.52
N THR A 38 2.62 -0.69 -12.56
CA THR A 38 1.45 -1.36 -13.13
C THR A 38 0.98 -2.53 -12.26
N LEU A 39 -0.24 -3.02 -12.48
CA LEU A 39 -0.79 -4.18 -11.77
C LEU A 39 0.15 -5.39 -11.80
N GLY A 40 0.66 -5.75 -12.99
CA GLY A 40 1.53 -6.90 -13.17
C GLY A 40 2.88 -6.77 -12.44
N GLU A 41 3.46 -5.57 -12.44
CA GLU A 41 4.71 -5.30 -11.71
C GLU A 41 4.49 -5.39 -10.20
N VAL A 42 3.42 -4.77 -9.69
CA VAL A 42 3.08 -4.83 -8.27
C VAL A 42 2.79 -6.27 -7.85
N ALA A 43 2.01 -7.02 -8.63
CA ALA A 43 1.69 -8.41 -8.33
C ALA A 43 2.93 -9.29 -8.29
N LYS A 44 3.89 -9.08 -9.20
CA LYS A 44 5.18 -9.79 -9.21
C LYS A 44 5.98 -9.52 -7.93
N VAL A 45 6.04 -8.27 -7.47
CA VAL A 45 6.76 -7.91 -6.24
C VAL A 45 6.02 -8.44 -5.00
N VAL A 46 4.69 -8.33 -4.95
CA VAL A 46 3.87 -8.91 -3.86
C VAL A 46 4.07 -10.42 -3.76
N LYS A 47 4.09 -11.13 -4.90
CA LYS A 47 4.33 -12.57 -4.94
C LYS A 47 5.69 -12.94 -4.32
N ALA A 48 6.72 -12.14 -4.58
CA ALA A 48 8.04 -12.32 -3.99
C ALA A 48 8.10 -11.99 -2.48
N LEU A 49 7.21 -11.13 -1.98
CA LEU A 49 7.16 -10.71 -0.58
C LEU A 49 6.44 -11.72 0.33
N ILE A 50 5.29 -12.22 -0.10
CA ILE A 50 4.37 -12.97 0.77
C ILE A 50 3.93 -14.32 0.18
N GLY A 51 4.51 -14.76 -0.93
CA GLY A 51 4.11 -15.98 -1.63
C GLY A 51 2.91 -15.76 -2.55
N GLU A 52 2.15 -16.82 -2.84
CA GLU A 52 1.10 -16.76 -3.88
C GLU A 52 -0.05 -15.80 -3.53
N ALA A 53 -0.05 -14.65 -4.21
CA ALA A 53 -1.17 -13.71 -4.25
C ALA A 53 -1.67 -13.62 -5.70
N PRO A 54 -2.91 -14.05 -5.99
CA PRO A 54 -3.49 -13.90 -7.32
C PRO A 54 -3.50 -12.43 -7.76
N GLU A 55 -3.24 -12.17 -9.04
CA GLU A 55 -3.22 -10.81 -9.59
C GLU A 55 -4.57 -10.10 -9.41
N SER A 56 -5.69 -10.84 -9.52
CA SER A 56 -7.03 -10.34 -9.21
C SER A 56 -7.16 -9.81 -7.78
N ARG A 57 -6.51 -10.47 -6.82
CA ARG A 57 -6.50 -10.05 -5.41
C ARG A 57 -5.67 -8.80 -5.21
N VAL A 58 -4.54 -8.68 -5.91
CA VAL A 58 -3.70 -7.48 -5.91
C VAL A 58 -4.47 -6.30 -6.51
N TYR A 59 -5.19 -6.53 -7.61
CA TYR A 59 -6.07 -5.54 -8.25
C TYR A 59 -7.17 -5.03 -7.32
N GLU A 60 -7.88 -5.93 -6.62
CA GLU A 60 -8.88 -5.56 -5.61
C GLU A 60 -8.31 -4.63 -4.53
N ILE A 61 -7.12 -4.97 -4.01
CA ILE A 61 -6.45 -4.22 -2.96
C ILE A 61 -6.05 -2.83 -3.47
N LEU A 62 -5.43 -2.77 -4.64
CA LEU A 62 -5.00 -1.52 -5.27
C LEU A 62 -6.20 -0.60 -5.51
N ASN A 63 -7.29 -1.09 -6.09
CA ASN A 63 -8.48 -0.29 -6.31
C ASN A 63 -9.13 0.18 -5.01
N ARG A 64 -9.11 -0.65 -3.97
CA ARG A 64 -9.60 -0.22 -2.66
C ARG A 64 -8.75 0.90 -2.08
N LEU A 65 -7.43 0.83 -2.21
CA LEU A 65 -6.52 1.90 -1.78
C LEU A 65 -6.75 3.19 -2.58
N VAL A 66 -7.03 3.09 -3.88
CA VAL A 66 -7.43 4.23 -4.73
C VAL A 66 -8.75 4.84 -4.26
N ASN A 67 -9.77 4.01 -4.04
CA ASN A 67 -11.09 4.48 -3.60
C ASN A 67 -11.06 5.16 -2.24
N MET A 68 -10.13 4.75 -1.37
CA MET A 68 -9.89 5.37 -0.06
C MET A 68 -9.02 6.63 -0.14
N GLY A 69 -8.45 6.95 -1.30
CA GLY A 69 -7.58 8.11 -1.49
C GLY A 69 -6.16 7.95 -0.96
N PHE A 70 -5.74 6.73 -0.60
CA PHE A 70 -4.38 6.47 -0.10
C PHE A 70 -3.32 6.43 -1.20
N ILE A 71 -3.74 6.06 -2.41
CA ILE A 71 -2.90 6.04 -3.62
C ILE A 71 -3.72 6.57 -4.78
N GLU A 72 -3.04 6.92 -5.87
CA GLU A 72 -3.69 7.38 -7.10
C GLU A 72 -3.54 6.32 -8.19
N ARG A 73 -4.48 6.34 -9.15
CA ARG A 73 -4.32 5.65 -10.43
C ARG A 73 -4.27 6.71 -11.53
N ILE A 74 -3.19 6.73 -12.29
CA ILE A 74 -3.02 7.59 -13.47
C ILE A 74 -2.70 6.65 -14.63
N ASP A 75 -3.52 6.71 -15.67
CA ASP A 75 -3.50 5.74 -16.76
C ASP A 75 -3.59 4.29 -16.21
N ASP A 76 -2.57 3.47 -16.46
CA ASP A 76 -2.47 2.09 -15.97
C ASP A 76 -1.46 1.89 -14.82
N GLU A 77 -0.94 2.99 -14.25
CA GLU A 77 -0.04 2.94 -13.09
C GLU A 77 -0.78 3.29 -11.80
N TYR A 78 -0.44 2.56 -10.74
CA TYR A 78 -0.78 2.89 -9.35
C TYR A 78 0.37 3.65 -8.72
N ILE A 79 0.09 4.74 -8.00
CA ILE A 79 1.09 5.72 -7.58
C ILE A 79 0.92 6.06 -6.10
N LEU A 80 1.99 5.94 -5.32
CA LEU A 80 2.03 6.43 -3.94
C LEU A 80 1.97 7.96 -3.91
N PRO A 81 1.45 8.56 -2.82
CA PRO A 81 1.47 10.00 -2.65
C PRO A 81 2.88 10.58 -2.87
N ARG A 82 2.96 11.64 -3.67
CA ARG A 82 4.24 12.30 -3.98
C ARG A 82 4.67 13.24 -2.86
N ASP A 83 3.73 13.72 -2.06
CA ASP A 83 4.02 14.59 -0.93
C ASP A 83 4.66 13.79 0.21
N ALA A 84 5.71 14.40 0.80
CA ALA A 84 6.49 13.75 1.84
C ALA A 84 5.65 13.38 3.08
N PRO A 85 4.70 14.21 3.57
CA PRO A 85 3.91 13.85 4.74
C PRO A 85 3.08 12.58 4.55
N ASN A 86 2.37 12.45 3.44
CA ASN A 86 1.46 11.34 3.22
C ASN A 86 2.23 10.03 3.03
N ARG A 87 3.24 10.03 2.14
CA ARG A 87 4.06 8.83 1.89
C ARG A 87 4.78 8.38 3.16
N LYS A 88 5.38 9.31 3.91
CA LYS A 88 6.11 8.97 5.14
C LYS A 88 5.17 8.46 6.24
N GLY A 89 4.00 9.07 6.40
CA GLY A 89 2.98 8.62 7.35
C GLY A 89 2.53 7.18 7.08
N MET A 90 2.23 6.86 5.83
CA MET A 90 1.86 5.50 5.41
C MET A 90 2.99 4.49 5.69
N LEU A 91 4.24 4.80 5.30
CA LEU A 91 5.38 3.91 5.53
C LEU A 91 5.68 3.70 7.02
N MET A 92 5.47 4.71 7.87
CA MET A 92 5.60 4.56 9.32
C MET A 92 4.53 3.63 9.91
N ALA A 93 3.27 3.77 9.48
CA ALA A 93 2.18 2.91 9.91
C ALA A 93 2.43 1.42 9.57
N LEU A 94 2.97 1.15 8.38
CA LEU A 94 3.35 -0.20 7.96
C LEU A 94 4.38 -0.83 8.89
N ARG A 95 5.42 -0.07 9.27
CA ARG A 95 6.47 -0.56 10.17
C ARG A 95 5.90 -0.95 11.53
N GLU A 96 5.00 -0.13 12.08
CA GLU A 96 4.36 -0.42 13.36
C GLU A 96 3.48 -1.68 13.29
N VAL A 97 2.63 -1.80 12.26
CA VAL A 97 1.74 -2.96 12.09
C VAL A 97 2.52 -4.27 11.89
N ILE A 98 3.61 -4.23 11.12
CA ILE A 98 4.45 -5.41 10.88
C ILE A 98 5.24 -5.77 12.15
N SER A 99 5.74 -4.79 12.90
CA SER A 99 6.52 -5.02 14.13
C SER A 99 5.72 -5.58 15.32
N GLN A 100 4.39 -5.52 15.26
CA GLN A 100 3.50 -6.03 16.32
C GLN A 100 3.14 -7.51 16.16
N ARG A 101 3.75 -8.20 15.19
CA ARG A 101 3.61 -9.64 14.95
C ARG A 101 4.91 -10.36 15.26
#